data_AF-A0A7S7QW28-F1
#
_entry.id   AF-A0A7S7QW28-F1
#
_cell.length_a   1.000
_cell.length_b   1.000
_cell.length_c   1.000
_cell.angle_alpha   90.00
_cell.angle_beta   90.00
_cell.angle_gamma   90.00
#
_symmetry.space_group_name_H-M   'P 1'
#
loop_
_entity.id
_entity.type
_entity.pdbx_description
1 polymer ?
#
loop_
_entity_poly.entity_id
_entity_poly.type
_entity_poly.pdbx_seq_one_letter_code
_entity_poly.pdbx_strand_id
1 'polypeptide(L)'
;MGETGMIKLPYVRTMFATCMLFQSIYVLCVLLWLIAPDLRGHELLPTIFPSFKLTTVGSFIYGLVASMLYGWATAVIFVFFFNLWPRFAAAVLGEGVVRPT
;
A
#
# COMPACT_ATOMS: atom_id res chain seq x y z
N MET A 1 26.54 19.10 1.60
CA MET A 1 27.00 18.70 0.26
C MET A 1 26.92 17.18 0.20
N GLY A 2 25.95 16.63 -0.53
CA GLY A 2 25.72 15.18 -0.56
C GLY A 2 24.64 14.84 -1.58
N GLU A 3 25.09 14.71 -2.82
CA GLU A 3 24.49 14.00 -3.96
C GLU A 3 22.97 14.09 -4.16
N THR A 4 22.56 14.92 -5.13
CA THR A 4 21.36 14.70 -5.94
C THR A 4 21.55 13.46 -6.83
N GLY A 5 21.82 12.31 -6.25
CA GLY A 5 21.66 11.02 -6.93
C GLY A 5 20.18 10.69 -6.92
N MET A 6 19.61 10.28 -8.05
CA MET A 6 18.22 9.79 -8.11
C MET A 6 17.96 8.85 -6.93
N ILE A 7 17.18 9.29 -5.94
CA ILE A 7 16.93 8.52 -4.72
C ILE A 7 16.06 7.32 -5.14
N LYS A 8 16.71 6.19 -5.44
CA LYS A 8 16.03 4.91 -5.65
C LYS A 8 15.36 4.52 -4.35
N LEU A 9 14.05 4.33 -4.37
CA LEU A 9 13.35 3.90 -3.18
C LEU A 9 13.76 2.46 -2.82
N PRO A 10 14.19 2.21 -1.57
CA PRO A 10 14.50 0.86 -1.12
C PRO A 10 13.22 0.02 -1.02
N TYR A 11 13.18 -1.10 -1.75
CA TYR A 11 12.05 -2.04 -1.79
C TYR A 11 11.65 -2.53 -0.39
N VAL A 12 12.61 -2.97 0.42
CA VAL A 12 12.31 -3.53 1.74
C VAL A 12 11.68 -2.50 2.66
N ARG A 13 12.19 -1.25 2.66
CA ARG A 13 11.70 -0.19 3.56
C ARG A 13 10.28 0.24 3.20
N THR A 14 9.97 0.30 1.91
CA THR A 14 8.65 0.65 1.39
C THR A 14 7.64 -0.50 1.58
N MET A 15 8.06 -1.76 1.45
CA MET A 15 7.27 -2.93 1.81
C MET A 15 6.84 -2.90 3.27
N PHE A 16 7.77 -2.67 4.20
CA PHE A 16 7.42 -2.59 5.62
C PHE A 16 6.49 -1.40 5.94
N ALA A 17 6.75 -0.23 5.34
CA ALA A 17 5.93 0.95 5.57
C ALA A 17 4.46 0.76 5.11
N THR A 18 4.28 0.20 3.92
CA THR A 18 2.94 -0.08 3.37
C THR A 18 2.21 -1.16 4.15
N CYS A 19 2.89 -2.24 4.56
CA CYS A 19 2.30 -3.25 5.43
C CYS A 19 1.80 -2.67 6.76
N MET A 20 2.62 -1.85 7.43
CA MET A 20 2.24 -1.21 8.71
C MET A 20 1.05 -0.26 8.52
N LEU A 21 0.97 0.43 7.38
CA LEU A 21 -0.15 1.30 7.07
C LEU A 21 -1.44 0.50 6.86
N PHE A 22 -1.42 -0.57 6.05
CA PHE A 22 -2.62 -1.39 5.84
C PHE A 22 -3.06 -2.13 7.12
N GLN A 23 -2.11 -2.60 7.93
CA GLN A 23 -2.42 -3.23 9.22
C GLN A 23 -3.02 -2.23 10.22
N SER A 24 -2.51 -1.01 10.30
CA SER A 24 -3.07 0.01 11.20
C SER A 24 -4.48 0.45 10.78
N ILE A 25 -4.73 0.64 9.48
CA ILE A 25 -6.07 0.89 8.95
C ILE A 25 -7.00 -0.28 9.27
N TYR A 26 -6.54 -1.52 9.07
CA TYR A 26 -7.33 -2.71 9.38
C TYR A 26 -7.74 -2.77 10.86
N VAL A 27 -6.79 -2.56 11.79
CA VAL A 27 -7.09 -2.53 13.23
C VAL A 27 -8.05 -1.40 13.57
N LEU A 28 -7.89 -0.23 12.95
CA LEU A 28 -8.80 0.90 13.14
C LEU A 28 -10.22 0.57 12.65
N CYS A 29 -10.35 -0.12 11.51
CA CYS A 29 -11.65 -0.61 11.01
C CYS A 29 -12.30 -1.60 12.00
N VAL A 30 -11.52 -2.51 12.58
CA VAL A 30 -12.02 -3.46 13.59
C VAL A 30 -12.47 -2.72 14.86
N LEU A 31 -11.71 -1.73 15.33
CA LEU A 31 -12.09 -0.90 16.49
C LEU A 31 -13.38 -0.11 16.22
N LEU A 32 -13.51 0.50 15.05
CA LEU A 32 -14.73 1.20 14.66
C LEU A 32 -15.94 0.28 14.59
N TRP A 33 -15.77 -0.97 14.15
CA TRP A 33 -16.83 -1.97 14.18
C TRP A 33 -17.32 -2.23 15.60
N LEU A 34 -16.39 -2.39 16.55
CA LEU A 34 -16.72 -2.66 17.96
C LEU A 34 -17.45 -1.49 18.63
N ILE A 35 -17.14 -0.25 18.24
CA ILE A 35 -17.73 0.96 18.83
C ILE A 35 -19.07 1.32 18.16
N ALA A 36 -19.16 1.18 16.84
CA ALA A 36 -20.32 1.61 16.05
C ALA A 36 -20.67 0.56 14.97
N PRO A 37 -21.43 -0.49 15.33
CA PRO A 37 -21.79 -1.58 14.42
C PRO A 37 -22.80 -1.17 13.33
N ASP A 38 -23.42 0.01 13.43
CA ASP A 38 -24.49 0.48 12.54
C ASP A 38 -23.98 1.18 11.25
N LEU A 39 -22.67 1.41 11.12
CA LEU A 39 -22.11 2.07 9.93
C LEU A 39 -22.10 1.11 8.73
N ARG A 40 -22.77 1.51 7.63
CA ARG A 40 -22.82 0.75 6.36
C ARG A 40 -21.47 0.53 5.67
N GLY A 41 -20.39 1.16 6.15
CA GLY A 41 -19.02 0.87 5.67
C GLY A 41 -18.62 -0.60 5.86
N HIS A 42 -19.34 -1.33 6.73
CA HIS A 42 -19.10 -2.74 7.04
C HIS A 42 -19.59 -3.71 5.96
N GLU A 43 -20.42 -3.29 5.00
CA GLU A 43 -21.00 -4.15 3.95
C GLU A 43 -20.03 -4.44 2.78
N LEU A 44 -19.00 -3.60 2.61
CA LEU A 44 -17.99 -3.79 1.55
C LEU A 44 -17.08 -5.00 1.80
N LEU A 45 -16.74 -5.29 3.06
CA LEU A 45 -15.89 -6.42 3.41
C LEU A 45 -16.52 -7.80 3.15
N PRO A 46 -17.78 -8.09 3.56
CA PRO A 46 -18.44 -9.36 3.25
C PRO A 46 -18.78 -9.52 1.76
N THR A 47 -18.92 -8.41 1.02
CA THR A 47 -19.11 -8.45 -0.45
C THR A 47 -17.85 -8.90 -1.18
N ILE A 48 -16.67 -8.44 -0.74
CA ILE A 48 -15.38 -8.83 -1.33
C ILE A 48 -14.92 -10.19 -0.79
N PHE A 49 -15.28 -10.53 0.46
CA PHE A 49 -14.90 -11.78 1.10
C PHE A 49 -16.13 -12.56 1.63
N PRO A 50 -16.72 -13.46 0.83
CA PRO A 50 -17.98 -14.14 1.15
C PRO A 50 -17.94 -15.06 2.40
N SER A 51 -16.77 -15.31 2.99
CA SER A 51 -16.60 -16.10 4.22
C SER A 51 -16.21 -15.27 5.46
N PHE A 52 -16.22 -13.94 5.40
CA PHE A 52 -15.84 -13.09 6.53
C PHE A 52 -16.99 -12.86 7.50
N LYS A 53 -16.93 -13.51 8.67
CA LYS A 53 -17.61 -13.01 9.88
C LYS A 53 -16.60 -12.18 10.67
N LEU A 54 -16.64 -10.86 10.52
CA LEU A 54 -15.67 -9.93 11.13
C LEU A 54 -15.53 -10.02 12.65
N THR A 55 -16.46 -10.69 13.34
CA THR A 55 -16.43 -10.90 14.79
C THR A 55 -15.81 -12.23 15.24
N THR A 56 -15.27 -13.04 14.33
CA THR A 56 -14.57 -14.30 14.68
C THR A 56 -13.06 -14.09 14.66
N VAL A 57 -12.34 -14.61 15.67
CA VAL A 57 -10.86 -14.52 15.79
C VAL A 57 -10.15 -15.01 14.52
N GLY A 58 -10.70 -16.01 13.83
CA GLY A 58 -10.17 -16.49 12.55
C GLY A 58 -10.22 -15.46 11.42
N SER A 59 -11.31 -14.68 11.30
CA SER A 59 -11.40 -13.59 10.32
C SER A 59 -10.49 -12.41 10.68
N PHE A 60 -10.17 -12.22 11.97
CA PHE A 60 -9.19 -11.23 12.40
C PHE A 60 -7.80 -11.54 11.86
N ILE A 61 -7.34 -12.78 12.07
CA ILE A 61 -6.03 -13.25 11.59
C ILE A 61 -5.99 -13.23 10.07
N TYR A 62 -7.06 -13.66 9.40
CA TYR A 62 -7.13 -13.61 7.94
C TYR A 62 -7.00 -12.17 7.41
N GLY A 63 -7.70 -11.20 8.01
CA GLY A 63 -7.60 -9.80 7.62
C GLY A 63 -6.21 -9.20 7.85
N LEU A 64 -5.54 -9.62 8.94
CA LEU A 64 -4.17 -9.20 9.25
C LEU A 64 -3.14 -9.76 8.24
N VAL A 65 -3.31 -11.01 7.80
CA VAL A 65 -2.46 -11.63 6.77
C VAL A 65 -2.76 -11.04 5.40
N ALA A 66 -4.03 -10.86 5.05
CA ALA A 66 -4.44 -10.25 3.78
C ALA A 66 -3.89 -8.82 3.64
N SER A 67 -4.01 -7.99 4.68
CA SER A 67 -3.44 -6.63 4.68
C SER A 67 -1.91 -6.61 4.49
N MET A 68 -1.20 -7.62 5.01
CA MET A 68 0.24 -7.76 4.78
C MET A 68 0.57 -8.12 3.32
N LEU A 69 -0.19 -9.02 2.70
CA LEU A 69 -0.05 -9.36 1.28
C LEU A 69 -0.36 -8.16 0.37
N TYR A 70 -1.43 -7.42 0.68
CA TYR A 70 -1.79 -6.20 -0.05
C TYR A 70 -0.73 -5.09 0.12
N GLY A 71 -0.13 -4.96 1.30
CA GLY A 71 0.99 -4.05 1.53
C GLY A 71 2.18 -4.38 0.63
N TRP A 72 2.60 -5.64 0.59
CA TRP A 72 3.66 -6.10 -0.30
C TRP A 72 3.36 -5.84 -1.78
N ALA A 73 2.17 -6.22 -2.26
CA ALA A 73 1.78 -5.99 -3.65
C ALA A 73 1.81 -4.50 -4.00
N THR A 74 1.26 -3.64 -3.13
CA THR A 74 1.25 -2.19 -3.31
C THR A 74 2.66 -1.61 -3.33
N ALA A 75 3.54 -2.04 -2.42
CA ALA A 75 4.93 -1.59 -2.40
C ALA A 75 5.70 -2.00 -3.66
N VAL A 76 5.54 -3.24 -4.11
CA VAL A 76 6.22 -3.72 -5.33
C VAL A 76 5.81 -2.85 -6.52
N ILE A 77 4.50 -2.66 -6.70
CA ILE A 77 3.97 -1.82 -7.79
C ILE A 77 4.51 -0.40 -7.65
N PHE A 78 4.39 0.22 -6.48
CA PHE A 78 4.81 1.59 -6.25
C PHE A 78 6.29 1.81 -6.54
N VAL A 79 7.17 0.97 -5.98
CA VAL A 79 8.62 1.09 -6.18
C VAL A 79 9.02 0.80 -7.61
N PHE A 80 8.37 -0.18 -8.26
CA PHE A 80 8.60 -0.49 -9.66
C PHE A 80 8.33 0.73 -10.54
N PHE A 81 7.14 1.33 -10.40
CA PHE A 81 6.79 2.54 -11.15
C PHE A 81 7.67 3.73 -10.78
N PHE A 82 7.95 3.96 -9.50
CA PHE A 82 8.77 5.11 -9.07
C PHE A 82 10.22 5.04 -9.59
N ASN A 83 10.79 3.83 -9.69
CA ASN A 83 12.13 3.64 -10.23
C ASN A 83 12.16 3.58 -11.77
N LEU A 84 11.06 3.20 -12.42
CA LEU A 84 10.96 3.14 -13.90
C LEU A 84 10.58 4.51 -14.50
N TRP A 85 9.82 5.33 -13.76
CA TRP A 85 9.33 6.63 -14.21
C TRP A 85 10.43 7.58 -14.70
N PRO A 86 11.62 7.70 -14.08
CA PRO A 86 12.69 8.57 -14.58
C PRO A 86 13.20 8.13 -15.96
N ARG A 87 13.26 6.82 -16.21
CA ARG A 87 13.63 6.26 -17.53
C ARG A 87 12.54 6.52 -18.57
N PHE A 88 11.28 6.34 -18.17
CA PHE A 88 10.15 6.62 -19.03
C PHE A 88 10.03 8.12 -19.36
N ALA A 89 10.19 8.99 -18.37
CA ALA A 89 10.19 10.44 -18.55
C ALA A 89 11.32 10.89 -19.48
N ALA A 90 12.53 10.35 -19.32
CA ALA A 90 13.64 10.62 -20.24
C ALA A 90 13.34 10.15 -21.69
N ALA A 91 12.69 8.99 -21.84
CA ALA A 91 12.30 8.45 -23.15
C ALA A 91 11.15 9.23 -23.81
N VAL A 92 10.21 9.77 -23.03
CA VAL A 92 9.01 10.47 -23.53
C VAL A 92 9.23 11.97 -23.73
N LEU A 93 9.96 12.65 -22.85
CA LEU A 93 10.22 14.09 -22.92
C LEU A 93 11.47 14.44 -23.76
N GLY A 94 12.28 13.45 -24.12
CA GLY A 94 13.50 13.62 -24.92
C GLY A 94 14.67 14.17 -24.12
N GLU A 95 15.87 13.65 -24.39
CA GLU A 95 17.14 14.00 -23.72
C GLU A 95 17.56 15.49 -23.85
N GLY A 96 16.78 16.31 -24.56
CA GLY A 96 17.09 17.71 -24.86
C GLY A 96 16.80 18.73 -23.74
N VAL A 97 15.97 18.38 -22.75
CA VAL A 97 15.57 19.32 -21.66
C VAL A 97 16.33 19.05 -20.34
N VAL A 98 17.29 18.12 -20.33
CA VAL A 98 18.04 17.72 -19.11
C VAL A 98 19.49 18.23 -19.12
N ARG A 99 19.93 18.95 -20.17
CA ARG A 99 21.21 19.67 -20.17
C ARG A 99 20.97 21.16 -19.92
N PRO A 100 21.09 21.67 -18.68
CA PRO A 100 21.37 23.09 -18.50
C PRO A 100 22.82 23.30 -18.97
N THR A 101 22.99 24.00 -20.09
CA THR A 101 24.23 24.72 -20.40
C THR A 101 24.54 25.75 -19.32
#